data_AF-A0A2V6LP52-F1
#
_entry.id   AF-A0A2V6LP52-F1
#
_cell.length_a   1.000
_cell.length_b   1.000
_cell.length_c   1.000
_cell.angle_alpha   90.00
_cell.angle_beta   90.00
_cell.angle_gamma   90.00
#
_symmetry.space_group_name_H-M   'P 1'
#
loop_
_entity.id
_entity.type
_entity.pdbx_description
1 polymer ?
#
loop_
_entity_poly.entity_id
_entity_poly.type
_entity_poly.pdbx_seq_one_letter_code
_entity_poly.pdbx_strand_id
1 'polypeptide(L)'
;MKVLRALSICLLACTVHAFDVDDFLERLDSTLTLSAFHDVLRARLSGTLDLEFYNFQQPAPGLIDSGIDNLFNPRLSLFLDAQAGTQIYFFAQSRVDRGFDPSTHGAQVRLDEYALRFTPWDDGRFNLQVGKFATVVGNFVKRHLSWENPFVDAPLAYENITPIS
;
A
#
# COMPACT_ATOMS: atom_id res chain seq x y z
N MET A 1 18.14 1.83 -42.76
CA MET A 1 19.36 1.76 -41.89
C MET A 1 19.39 2.78 -40.76
N LYS A 2 18.86 4.01 -40.90
CA LYS A 2 18.86 5.02 -39.81
C LYS A 2 17.87 4.70 -38.66
N VAL A 3 16.70 4.16 -38.98
CA VAL A 3 15.67 3.77 -37.98
C VAL A 3 16.12 2.61 -37.09
N LEU A 4 16.82 1.61 -37.66
CA LEU A 4 17.35 0.48 -36.91
C LEU A 4 18.39 0.90 -35.86
N ARG A 5 19.26 1.86 -36.20
CA ARG A 5 20.27 2.39 -35.27
C ARG A 5 19.66 3.21 -34.14
N ALA A 6 18.61 3.99 -34.41
CA ALA A 6 17.88 4.73 -33.37
C ALA A 6 17.16 3.79 -32.40
N LEU A 7 16.56 2.70 -32.92
CA LEU A 7 15.91 1.68 -32.09
C LEU A 7 16.92 0.93 -31.21
N SER A 8 18.10 0.59 -31.75
CA SER A 8 19.17 -0.04 -30.97
C SER A 8 19.75 0.86 -29.88
N ILE A 9 19.83 2.18 -30.10
CA ILE A 9 20.28 3.14 -29.08
C ILE A 9 19.23 3.33 -27.99
N CYS A 10 17.94 3.40 -28.35
CA CYS A 10 16.85 3.45 -27.35
C CYS A 10 16.80 2.18 -26.49
N LEU A 11 16.97 1.00 -27.09
CA LEU A 11 17.01 -0.26 -26.35
C LEU A 11 18.23 -0.33 -25.41
N LEU A 12 19.40 0.17 -25.82
CA LEU A 12 20.59 0.21 -24.94
C LEU A 12 20.44 1.21 -23.78
N ALA A 13 19.81 2.37 -24.03
CA ALA A 13 19.55 3.38 -22.99
C ALA A 13 18.54 2.88 -21.95
N CYS A 14 17.52 2.12 -22.36
CA CYS A 14 16.57 1.51 -21.44
C CYS A 14 17.21 0.40 -20.58
N THR A 15 18.18 -0.35 -21.11
CA THR A 15 18.84 -1.41 -20.32
C THR A 15 19.84 -0.86 -19.31
N VAL A 16 20.54 0.24 -19.60
CA VAL A 16 21.53 0.82 -18.68
C VAL A 16 20.86 1.41 -17.43
N HIS A 17 19.68 2.02 -17.58
CA HIS A 17 18.95 2.58 -16.43
C HIS A 17 18.18 1.55 -15.60
N ALA A 18 17.87 0.37 -16.16
CA ALA A 18 17.18 -0.67 -15.41
C ALA A 18 18.07 -1.23 -14.27
N PHE A 19 19.36 -1.42 -14.52
CA PHE A 19 20.30 -1.95 -13.51
C PHE A 19 20.48 -1.01 -12.31
N ASP A 20 20.61 0.29 -12.52
CA ASP A 20 20.79 1.26 -11.42
C ASP A 20 19.53 1.39 -10.54
N VAL A 21 18.35 1.21 -11.12
CA VAL A 21 17.07 1.27 -10.38
C VAL A 21 16.89 0.03 -9.53
N ASP A 22 17.18 -1.15 -10.06
CA ASP A 22 17.07 -2.40 -9.30
C ASP A 22 18.04 -2.40 -8.10
N ASP A 23 19.30 -2.03 -8.31
CA ASP A 23 20.30 -1.92 -7.24
C ASP A 23 19.88 -0.88 -6.16
N PHE A 24 19.27 0.23 -6.60
CA PHE A 24 18.74 1.24 -5.69
C PHE A 24 17.57 0.69 -4.84
N LEU A 25 16.62 0.00 -5.47
CA LEU A 25 15.46 -0.58 -4.78
C LEU A 25 15.87 -1.69 -3.82
N GLU A 26 16.83 -2.54 -4.21
CA GLU A 26 17.38 -3.58 -3.33
C GLU A 26 18.10 -2.97 -2.12
N ARG A 27 18.90 -1.92 -2.34
CA ARG A 27 19.54 -1.18 -1.25
C ARG A 27 18.52 -0.49 -0.34
N LEU A 28 17.43 0.03 -0.89
CA LEU A 28 16.35 0.62 -0.12
C LEU A 28 15.68 -0.44 0.75
N ASP A 29 15.29 -1.60 0.20
CA ASP A 29 14.67 -2.71 0.96
C ASP A 29 15.60 -3.21 2.08
N SER A 30 16.90 -3.34 1.81
CA SER A 30 17.90 -3.71 2.82
C SER A 30 18.02 -2.66 3.92
N THR A 31 17.99 -1.37 3.57
CA THR A 31 18.06 -0.26 4.55
C THR A 31 16.79 -0.18 5.40
N LEU A 32 15.65 -0.53 4.82
CA LEU A 32 14.36 -0.57 5.50
C LEU A 32 14.12 -1.86 6.29
N THR A 33 15.06 -2.80 6.24
CA THR A 33 15.04 -4.03 7.04
C THR A 33 16.12 -3.97 8.11
N LEU A 34 15.69 -3.94 9.37
CA LEU A 34 16.57 -3.98 10.53
C LEU A 34 16.48 -5.37 11.19
N SER A 35 17.64 -5.97 11.45
CA SER A 35 17.75 -7.17 12.27
C SER A 35 18.81 -6.96 13.35
N ALA A 36 18.54 -7.44 14.57
CA ALA A 36 19.44 -7.37 15.70
C ALA A 36 19.37 -8.64 16.56
N PHE A 37 20.40 -8.85 17.37
CA PHE A 37 20.50 -9.97 18.32
C PHE A 37 20.33 -11.36 17.66
N HIS A 38 21.03 -11.63 16.56
CA HIS A 38 20.89 -12.90 15.81
C HIS A 38 19.46 -13.17 15.34
N ASP A 39 18.83 -12.18 14.69
CA ASP A 39 17.45 -12.24 14.19
C ASP A 39 16.35 -12.39 15.26
N VAL A 40 16.70 -12.23 16.54
CA VAL A 40 15.67 -12.18 17.61
C VAL A 40 14.83 -10.91 17.50
N LEU A 41 15.42 -9.78 17.12
CA LEU A 41 14.64 -8.59 16.79
C LEU A 41 14.72 -8.36 15.29
N ARG A 42 13.56 -8.28 14.65
CA ARG A 42 13.45 -7.95 13.23
C ARG A 42 12.41 -6.86 13.05
N ALA A 43 12.71 -5.87 12.24
CA ALA A 43 11.75 -4.87 11.79
C ALA A 43 11.93 -4.66 10.28
N ARG A 44 10.82 -4.53 9.56
CA ARG A 44 10.80 -4.23 8.13
C ARG A 44 9.80 -3.13 7.87
N LEU A 45 10.25 -2.06 7.23
CA LEU A 45 9.38 -1.06 6.64
C LEU A 45 9.25 -1.35 5.15
N SER A 46 8.02 -1.49 4.67
CA SER A 46 7.72 -1.65 3.25
C SER A 46 6.61 -0.68 2.86
N GLY A 47 6.33 -0.55 1.57
CA GLY A 47 5.30 0.37 1.12
C GLY A 47 5.01 0.31 -0.36
N THR A 48 3.94 1.00 -0.75
CA THR A 48 3.52 1.19 -2.13
C THR A 48 3.31 2.67 -2.41
N LEU A 49 3.68 3.11 -3.61
CA LEU A 49 3.42 4.45 -4.11
C LEU A 49 2.54 4.33 -5.35
N ASP A 50 1.30 4.77 -5.22
CA ASP A 50 0.31 4.82 -6.30
C ASP A 50 0.22 6.24 -6.84
N LEU A 51 0.33 6.38 -8.17
CA LEU A 51 0.26 7.67 -8.85
C LEU A 51 -0.85 7.61 -9.90
N GLU A 52 -2.00 8.19 -9.56
CA GLU A 52 -3.19 8.18 -10.42
C GLU A 52 -3.45 9.58 -11.00
N PHE A 53 -3.86 9.62 -12.27
CA PHE A 53 -4.30 10.84 -12.93
C PHE A 53 -5.64 10.61 -13.62
N TYR A 54 -6.62 11.44 -13.29
CA TYR A 54 -7.96 11.40 -13.84
C TYR A 54 -8.22 12.65 -14.68
N ASN A 55 -8.75 12.44 -15.89
CA ASN A 55 -9.27 13.50 -16.74
C ASN A 55 -10.77 13.29 -16.95
N PHE A 56 -11.57 14.30 -16.64
CA PHE A 56 -13.02 14.27 -16.73
C PHE A 56 -13.49 15.16 -17.89
N GLN A 57 -14.38 14.63 -18.73
CA GLN A 57 -15.06 15.40 -19.79
C GLN A 57 -16.46 15.87 -19.40
N GLN A 58 -16.96 15.34 -18.29
CA GLN A 58 -18.24 15.66 -17.65
C GLN A 58 -17.97 15.78 -16.15
N PRO A 59 -18.84 16.41 -15.34
CA PRO A 59 -18.66 16.47 -13.89
C PRO A 59 -18.29 15.10 -13.32
N ALA A 60 -17.38 15.07 -12.35
CA ALA A 60 -16.85 13.82 -11.82
C ALA A 60 -18.01 12.89 -11.41
N PRO A 61 -17.97 11.60 -11.79
CA PRO A 61 -18.99 10.65 -11.37
C PRO A 61 -19.04 10.65 -9.84
N GLY A 62 -20.20 10.41 -9.23
CA GLY A 62 -20.41 10.51 -7.77
C GLY A 62 -19.53 9.60 -6.88
N LEU A 63 -18.62 8.84 -7.49
CA LEU A 63 -17.57 8.02 -6.88
C LEU A 63 -16.23 8.79 -6.74
N ILE A 64 -16.08 9.96 -7.36
CA ILE A 64 -14.88 10.80 -7.29
C ILE A 64 -15.31 12.22 -6.95
N ASP A 65 -14.91 12.71 -5.79
CA ASP A 65 -15.26 14.06 -5.34
C ASP A 65 -14.28 15.10 -5.90
N SER A 66 -14.55 15.54 -7.12
CA SER A 66 -13.74 16.54 -7.82
C SER A 66 -14.60 17.62 -8.49
N GLY A 67 -14.37 18.88 -8.12
CA GLY A 67 -14.90 20.05 -8.81
C GLY A 67 -14.03 20.52 -9.99
N ILE A 68 -12.97 19.79 -10.33
CA ILE A 68 -12.01 20.13 -11.41
C ILE A 68 -11.92 19.00 -12.44
N ASP A 69 -11.57 19.36 -13.67
CA ASP A 69 -11.51 18.43 -14.82
C ASP A 69 -10.27 17.52 -14.83
N ASN A 70 -9.24 17.86 -14.05
CA ASN A 70 -8.00 17.10 -13.97
C ASN A 70 -7.63 16.88 -12.51
N LEU A 71 -7.62 15.63 -12.06
CA LEU A 71 -7.29 15.26 -10.69
C LEU A 71 -6.04 14.38 -10.67
N PHE A 72 -5.03 14.80 -9.90
CA PHE A 72 -3.88 13.97 -9.57
C PHE A 72 -4.02 13.45 -8.15
N ASN A 73 -4.03 12.13 -7.99
CA ASN A 73 -4.31 11.42 -6.74
C ASN A 73 -3.13 10.52 -6.34
N PRO A 74 -2.08 11.08 -5.70
CA PRO A 74 -0.98 10.28 -5.18
C PRO A 74 -1.38 9.62 -3.84
N ARG A 75 -1.00 8.36 -3.67
CA ARG A 75 -1.18 7.61 -2.42
C ARG A 75 0.11 6.88 -2.05
N LEU A 76 0.58 7.11 -0.84
CA LEU A 76 1.68 6.38 -0.23
C LEU A 76 1.13 5.50 0.88
N SER A 77 1.29 4.18 0.77
CA SER A 77 0.99 3.24 1.85
C SER A 77 2.29 2.70 2.43
N LEU A 78 2.42 2.71 3.75
CA LEU A 78 3.57 2.19 4.47
C LEU A 78 3.13 1.10 5.43
N PHE A 79 3.91 0.03 5.49
CA PHE A 79 3.68 -1.14 6.34
C PHE A 79 4.92 -1.40 7.19
N LEU A 80 4.72 -1.46 8.49
CA LEU A 80 5.75 -1.81 9.46
C LEU A 80 5.45 -3.19 10.04
N ASP A 81 6.32 -4.13 9.76
CA ASP A 81 6.35 -5.46 10.35
C ASP A 81 7.48 -5.52 11.36
N ALA A 82 7.18 -5.73 12.64
CA ALA A 82 8.18 -5.90 13.68
C ALA A 82 7.94 -7.20 14.45
N GLN A 83 9.01 -7.95 14.69
CA GLN A 83 9.00 -9.21 15.40
C GLN A 83 10.08 -9.20 16.48
N ALA A 84 9.70 -9.65 17.67
CA ALA A 84 10.63 -9.91 18.76
C ALA A 84 10.49 -11.36 19.22
N GLY A 85 11.45 -12.18 18.81
CA GLY A 85 11.49 -13.62 18.99
C GLY A 85 10.32 -14.31 18.32
N THR A 86 9.90 -15.42 18.90
CA THR A 86 8.71 -16.18 18.49
C THR A 86 7.42 -15.63 19.10
N GLN A 87 7.54 -14.73 20.08
CA GLN A 87 6.45 -14.42 20.99
C GLN A 87 5.70 -13.12 20.68
N ILE A 88 6.39 -12.13 20.13
CA ILE A 88 5.79 -10.81 19.91
C ILE A 88 5.90 -10.47 18.43
N TYR A 89 4.76 -10.10 17.86
CA TYR A 89 4.67 -9.55 16.51
C TYR A 89 3.83 -8.28 16.54
N PHE A 90 4.28 -7.26 15.84
CA PHE A 90 3.61 -5.98 15.69
C PHE A 90 3.50 -5.64 14.22
N PHE A 91 2.30 -5.23 13.83
CA PHE A 91 2.00 -4.75 12.49
C PHE A 91 1.43 -3.34 12.59
N ALA A 92 1.83 -2.44 11.72
CA ALA A 92 1.16 -1.16 11.52
C ALA A 92 1.12 -0.76 10.04
N GLN A 93 -0.01 -0.21 9.62
CA GLN A 93 -0.21 0.37 8.30
C GLN A 93 -0.56 1.86 8.44
N SER A 94 0.23 2.70 7.79
CA SER A 94 -0.08 4.13 7.62
C SER A 94 -0.23 4.48 6.15
N ARG A 95 -1.04 5.51 5.87
CA ARG A 95 -1.26 6.03 4.53
C ARG A 95 -1.14 7.54 4.49
N VAL A 96 -0.59 8.05 3.40
CA VAL A 96 -0.60 9.47 3.06
C VAL A 96 -1.31 9.61 1.71
N ASP A 97 -2.54 10.11 1.74
CA ASP A 97 -3.42 10.19 0.57
C ASP A 97 -4.43 11.33 0.70
N ARG A 98 -5.30 11.51 -0.30
CA ARG A 98 -6.37 12.52 -0.32
C ARG A 98 -7.71 12.00 0.22
N GLY A 99 -7.72 10.84 0.89
CA GLY A 99 -8.97 10.13 1.19
C GLY A 99 -8.91 8.64 0.89
N PHE A 100 -9.95 7.93 1.35
CA PHE A 100 -10.27 6.61 0.82
C PHE A 100 -10.63 6.74 -0.67
N ASP A 101 -11.48 7.73 -0.99
CA ASP A 101 -11.92 8.04 -2.35
C ASP A 101 -11.02 9.13 -2.96
N PRO A 102 -10.75 9.11 -4.27
CA PRO A 102 -10.05 10.19 -4.94
C PRO A 102 -10.82 11.49 -4.77
N SER A 103 -10.13 12.54 -4.29
CA SER A 103 -10.80 13.81 -4.08
C SER A 103 -9.89 15.02 -4.21
N THR A 104 -10.49 16.19 -4.37
CA THR A 104 -9.77 17.46 -4.40
C THR A 104 -9.26 17.94 -3.03
N HIS A 105 -9.59 17.23 -1.95
CA HIS A 105 -9.13 17.53 -0.59
C HIS A 105 -7.60 17.47 -0.44
N GLY A 106 -7.08 18.12 0.60
CA GLY A 106 -5.65 18.08 0.91
C GLY A 106 -5.16 16.68 1.27
N ALA A 107 -3.84 16.46 1.18
CA ALA A 107 -3.23 15.23 1.66
C ALA A 107 -3.39 15.11 3.18
N GLN A 108 -3.76 13.91 3.64
CA GLN A 108 -3.92 13.57 5.04
C GLN A 108 -3.08 12.33 5.39
N VAL A 109 -2.67 12.25 6.65
CA VAL A 109 -1.99 11.08 7.20
C VAL A 109 -3.00 10.24 7.96
N ARG A 110 -3.13 8.97 7.61
CA ARG A 110 -4.04 8.00 8.23
C ARG A 110 -3.26 6.85 8.85
N LEU A 111 -3.67 6.44 10.03
CA LEU A 111 -3.22 5.19 10.66
C LEU A 111 -4.40 4.20 10.62
N ASP A 112 -4.37 3.35 9.62
CA ASP A 112 -5.54 2.52 9.30
C ASP A 112 -5.54 1.23 10.10
N GLU A 113 -4.37 0.58 10.19
CA GLU A 113 -4.22 -0.64 10.96
C GLU A 113 -3.02 -0.58 11.89
N TYR A 114 -3.19 -1.13 13.08
CA TYR A 114 -2.12 -1.41 14.02
C TYR A 114 -2.58 -2.57 14.91
N ALA A 115 -1.74 -3.60 15.02
CA ALA A 115 -2.04 -4.78 15.80
C ALA A 115 -0.78 -5.30 16.50
N LEU A 116 -0.90 -5.53 17.80
CA LEU A 116 0.09 -6.25 18.59
C LEU A 116 -0.41 -7.68 18.80
N ARG A 117 0.37 -8.66 18.40
CA ARG A 117 0.14 -10.09 18.64
C ARG A 117 1.15 -10.60 19.65
N PHE A 118 0.63 -11.33 20.63
CA PHE A 118 1.39 -12.04 21.64
C PHE A 118 1.08 -13.53 21.60
N THR A 119 2.12 -14.34 21.43
CA THR A 119 2.09 -15.80 21.29
C THR A 119 3.10 -16.39 22.29
N PRO A 120 2.71 -16.59 23.56
CA PRO A 120 3.64 -16.93 24.65
C PRO A 120 4.39 -18.26 24.46
N TRP A 121 3.83 -19.19 23.68
CA TRP A 121 4.41 -20.51 23.45
C TRP A 121 4.65 -20.75 21.97
N ASP A 122 5.79 -21.37 21.65
CA ASP A 122 6.21 -21.66 20.28
C ASP A 122 5.29 -22.65 19.55
N ASP A 123 4.49 -23.44 20.30
CA ASP A 123 3.49 -24.34 19.75
C ASP A 123 2.20 -23.62 19.30
N GLY A 124 2.12 -22.29 19.47
CA GLY A 124 1.05 -21.46 18.93
C GLY A 124 -0.33 -21.70 19.54
N ARG A 125 -0.40 -22.46 20.66
CA ARG A 125 -1.65 -22.86 21.31
C ARG A 125 -2.47 -21.71 21.88
N PHE A 126 -1.86 -20.53 22.03
CA PHE A 126 -2.55 -19.31 22.43
C PHE A 126 -1.99 -18.12 21.64
N ASN A 127 -2.90 -17.30 21.12
CA ASN A 127 -2.57 -16.06 20.42
C ASN A 127 -3.53 -14.98 20.90
N LEU A 128 -2.98 -13.90 21.44
CA LEU A 128 -3.72 -12.69 21.77
C LEU A 128 -3.34 -11.59 20.79
N GLN A 129 -4.33 -11.02 20.10
CA GLN A 129 -4.11 -9.87 19.22
C GLN A 129 -4.96 -8.69 19.68
N VAL A 130 -4.34 -7.52 19.82
CA VAL A 130 -4.99 -6.29 20.29
C VAL A 130 -4.62 -5.14 19.36
N GLY A 131 -5.61 -4.33 18.97
CA GLY A 131 -5.40 -3.14 18.16
C GLY A 131 -6.59 -2.80 17.28
N LYS A 132 -6.35 -1.95 16.28
CA LYS A 132 -7.30 -1.61 15.22
C LYS A 132 -6.84 -2.34 13.95
N PHE A 133 -7.61 -3.31 13.49
CA PHE A 133 -7.27 -4.08 12.29
C PHE A 133 -8.55 -4.53 11.59
N ALA A 134 -8.42 -4.96 10.34
CA ALA A 134 -9.54 -5.45 9.55
C ALA A 134 -10.34 -6.53 10.30
N THR A 135 -11.67 -6.41 10.29
CA THR A 135 -12.55 -7.40 10.91
C THR A 135 -12.42 -8.76 10.20
N VAL A 136 -12.67 -9.86 10.93
CA VAL A 136 -12.64 -11.21 10.36
C VAL A 136 -13.76 -11.42 9.33
N VAL A 137 -14.82 -10.62 9.43
CA VAL A 137 -15.99 -10.61 8.53
C VAL A 137 -15.77 -9.59 7.42
N GLY A 138 -16.02 -10.01 6.18
CA GLY A 138 -15.87 -9.19 4.97
C GLY A 138 -14.59 -9.51 4.19
N ASN A 139 -14.72 -9.74 2.88
CA ASN A 139 -13.60 -10.08 1.99
C ASN A 139 -12.85 -8.83 1.48
N PHE A 140 -13.51 -7.67 1.46
CA PHE A 140 -12.94 -6.44 0.94
C PHE A 140 -11.93 -5.80 1.90
N VAL A 141 -12.19 -5.85 3.21
CA VAL A 141 -11.35 -5.25 4.26
C VAL A 141 -9.94 -5.85 4.31
N LYS A 142 -9.72 -7.01 3.66
CA LYS A 142 -8.41 -7.65 3.57
C LYS A 142 -7.66 -7.33 2.27
N ARG A 143 -8.35 -6.76 1.28
CA ARG A 143 -7.87 -6.55 -0.10
C ARG A 143 -7.98 -5.10 -0.54
N HIS A 144 -7.92 -4.16 0.41
CA HIS A 144 -8.16 -2.73 0.17
C HIS A 144 -6.97 -1.96 -0.40
N LEU A 145 -5.86 -2.65 -0.70
CA LEU A 145 -4.73 -2.06 -1.40
C LEU A 145 -5.04 -1.93 -2.89
N SER A 146 -4.53 -0.88 -3.53
CA SER A 146 -4.68 -0.59 -4.96
C SER A 146 -4.29 -1.76 -5.87
N TRP A 147 -3.33 -2.58 -5.44
CA TRP A 147 -2.88 -3.73 -6.22
C TRP A 147 -3.81 -4.95 -6.13
N GLU A 148 -4.61 -5.02 -5.07
CA GLU A 148 -5.54 -6.13 -4.81
C GLU A 148 -7.00 -5.76 -5.12
N ASN A 149 -7.32 -4.48 -5.07
CA ASN A 149 -8.60 -3.90 -5.49
C ASN A 149 -8.46 -3.22 -6.85
N PRO A 150 -9.02 -3.80 -7.94
CA PRO A 150 -8.96 -3.18 -9.26
C PRO A 150 -9.91 -1.98 -9.41
N PHE A 151 -10.76 -1.71 -8.42
CA PHE A 151 -11.71 -0.60 -8.45
C PHE A 151 -11.08 0.67 -7.89
N VAL A 152 -11.52 1.82 -8.44
CA VAL A 152 -11.17 3.16 -7.94
C VAL A 152 -11.62 3.34 -6.49
N ASP A 153 -12.70 2.66 -6.12
CA ASP A 153 -13.35 2.77 -4.81
C ASP A 153 -13.67 1.40 -4.20
N ALA A 154 -14.32 1.38 -3.04
CA ALA A 154 -14.86 0.14 -2.47
C ALA A 154 -15.88 -0.52 -3.43
N PRO A 155 -15.99 -1.87 -3.45
CA PRO A 155 -17.05 -2.54 -4.20
C PRO A 155 -18.43 -2.02 -3.75
N LEU A 156 -19.35 -1.89 -4.71
CA LEU A 156 -20.71 -1.33 -4.50
C LEU A 156 -21.43 -1.86 -3.25
N ALA A 157 -21.24 -3.13 -2.89
CA ALA A 157 -21.86 -3.74 -1.72
C ALA A 157 -21.35 -3.21 -0.37
N TYR A 158 -20.14 -2.63 -0.32
CA TYR A 158 -19.56 -1.98 0.86
C TYR A 158 -19.80 -0.47 0.86
N GLU A 159 -19.88 0.14 -0.32
CA GLU A 159 -20.15 1.57 -0.47
C GLU A 159 -21.63 1.89 -0.19
N ASN A 160 -22.53 1.04 -0.68
CA ASN A 160 -23.97 1.15 -0.47
C ASN A 160 -24.45 0.01 0.41
N ILE A 161 -24.23 0.14 1.73
CA ILE A 161 -24.87 -0.74 2.71
C ILE A 161 -26.37 -0.50 2.57
N THR A 162 -27.07 -1.39 1.88
CA THR A 162 -28.53 -1.37 1.83
C THR A 162 -29.01 -1.74 3.23
N PRO A 163 -29.57 -0.79 4.01
CA PRO A 163 -30.12 -1.13 5.29
C PRO A 163 -31.31 -2.04 5.01
N ILE A 164 -31.26 -3.28 5.50
CA ILE A 164 -32.47 -4.08 5.59
C ILE A 164 -33.36 -3.34 6.60
N SER A 165 -34.45 -2.75 6.10
CA SER A 165 -35.48 -2.09 6.91
C SER A 165 -36.46 -3.12 7.46
#